data_AF-A0A2M7VGG5-F1
#
_entry.id   AF-A0A2M7VGG5-F1
#
_cell.length_a   1.000
_cell.length_b   1.000
_cell.length_c   1.000
_cell.angle_alpha   90.00
_cell.angle_beta   90.00
_cell.angle_gamma   90.00
#
_symmetry.space_group_name_H-M   'P 1'
#
loop_
_entity.id
_entity.type
_entity.pdbx_description
1 polymer ?
#
loop_
_entity_poly.entity_id
_entity_poly.type
_entity_poly.pdbx_seq_one_letter_code
_entity_poly.pdbx_strand_id
1 'polypeptide(L)' 'KVQAQKQNSPVYKVLEELGPAHAKAFTVGVYIVGELLGIGKGKSKQQAEEMAAKQALERKAK' A
#
# COMPACT_ATOMS: atom_id res chain seq x y z
N LYS A 1 -24.13 -15.64 -4.46
CA LYS A 1 -22.80 -15.63 -5.12
C LYS A 1 -22.22 -14.23 -4.97
N VAL A 2 -21.29 -14.03 -4.03
CA VAL A 2 -20.74 -12.70 -3.72
C VAL A 2 -19.65 -12.38 -4.74
N GLN A 3 -20.06 -11.93 -5.93
CA GLN A 3 -19.14 -11.26 -6.84
C GLN A 3 -19.16 -9.78 -6.47
N ALA A 4 -18.46 -9.44 -5.39
CA ALA A 4 -18.13 -8.05 -5.11
C ALA A 4 -17.37 -7.55 -6.34
N GLN A 5 -17.96 -6.60 -7.05
CA GLN A 5 -17.35 -5.92 -8.19
C GLN A 5 -16.07 -5.24 -7.66
N LYS A 6 -14.94 -5.95 -7.71
CA LYS A 6 -13.61 -5.52 -7.22
C LYS A 6 -13.00 -4.41 -8.07
N GLN A 7 -13.81 -3.66 -8.81
CA GLN A 7 -13.31 -2.60 -9.68
C GLN A 7 -12.66 -1.46 -8.87
N ASN A 8 -12.93 -1.35 -7.56
CA ASN A 8 -12.42 -0.27 -6.70
C ASN A 8 -11.68 -0.76 -5.45
N SER A 9 -11.36 -2.05 -5.33
CA SER A 9 -10.62 -2.54 -4.16
C SER A 9 -9.15 -2.11 -4.20
N PRO A 10 -8.58 -1.61 -3.08
CA PRO A 10 -7.15 -1.31 -3.00
C PRO A 10 -6.31 -2.59 -3.10
N VAL A 11 -5.33 -2.54 -3.99
CA VAL A 11 -4.32 -3.59 -4.20
C VAL A 11 -3.01 -3.09 -3.62
N TYR A 12 -2.50 -3.78 -2.60
CA TYR A 12 -1.22 -3.47 -1.99
C TYR A 12 -0.11 -4.29 -2.66
N LYS A 13 1.01 -3.65 -2.98
CA LYS A 13 2.20 -4.29 -3.54
C LYS A 13 3.45 -3.81 -2.83
N VAL A 14 4.29 -4.75 -2.39
CA VAL A 14 5.64 -4.42 -1.92
C VAL A 14 6.46 -4.00 -3.13
N LEU A 15 6.95 -2.76 -3.09
CA LEU A 15 7.78 -2.17 -4.14
C LEU A 15 9.26 -2.40 -3.85
N GLU A 16 9.65 -2.33 -2.59
CA GLU A 16 11.04 -2.47 -2.16
C GLU A 16 11.14 -3.10 -0.77
N GLU A 17 12.17 -3.93 -0.58
CA GLU A 17 12.59 -4.46 0.71
C GLU A 17 14.10 -4.21 0.85
N LEU A 18 14.50 -3.31 1.74
CA LEU A 18 15.88 -2.87 1.91
C LEU A 18 16.36 -3.09 3.34
N GLY A 19 17.65 -3.35 3.51
CA GLY A 19 18.30 -3.39 4.81
C GLY A 19 18.51 -4.80 5.39
N PRO A 20 19.34 -4.88 6.46
CA PRO A 20 19.70 -6.15 7.10
C PRO A 20 18.51 -6.75 7.84
N ALA A 21 18.56 -8.05 8.14
CA ALA A 21 17.43 -8.80 8.71
C ALA A 21 16.80 -8.14 9.96
N HIS A 22 17.59 -7.44 10.78
CA HIS A 22 17.17 -6.75 12.00
C HIS A 22 16.74 -5.28 11.79
N ALA A 23 16.89 -4.73 10.58
CA ALA A 23 16.52 -3.37 10.23
C ALA A 23 15.99 -3.29 8.79
N LYS A 24 15.10 -4.22 8.43
CA LYS A 24 14.43 -4.18 7.13
C LYS A 24 13.47 -2.98 7.06
N ALA A 25 13.59 -2.23 5.99
CA ALA A 25 12.64 -1.23 5.54
C ALA A 25 11.84 -1.82 4.38
N PHE A 26 10.53 -1.68 4.46
CA PHE A 26 9.58 -2.09 3.44
C PHE A 26 8.93 -0.87 2.84
N THR A 27 8.85 -0.85 1.52
CA THR A 27 8.09 0.15 0.77
C THR A 27 6.91 -0.56 0.13
N VAL A 28 5.70 -0.08 0.38
CA VAL A 28 4.45 -0.64 -0.15
C VAL A 28 3.69 0.44 -0.90
N GLY A 29 3.24 0.14 -2.12
CA GLY A 29 2.34 0.97 -2.89
C GLY A 29 0.91 0.43 -2.82
N VAL A 30 -0.07 1.33 -2.73
CA VAL A 30 -1.50 1.00 -2.85
C VAL A 30 -2.04 1.49 -4.19
N TYR A 31 -2.67 0.57 -4.92
CA TYR A 31 -3.20 0.80 -6.25
C TYR A 31 -4.72 0.62 -6.24
N ILE A 32 -5.47 1.54 -6.83
CA ILE A 32 -6.91 1.39 -7.05
C ILE A 32 -7.17 1.60 -8.54
N VAL A 33 -7.84 0.66 -9.19
CA VAL A 33 -8.13 0.70 -10.64
C VAL A 33 -6.85 0.85 -11.48
N GLY A 34 -5.72 0.29 -10.99
CA GLY A 34 -4.42 0.38 -11.66
C GLY A 34 -3.65 1.68 -11.41
N GLU A 35 -4.24 2.66 -10.73
CA GLU A 35 -3.58 3.92 -10.37
C GLU A 35 -2.92 3.83 -9.00
N LEU A 36 -1.66 4.30 -8.90
CA LEU A 36 -0.93 4.38 -7.64
C LEU A 36 -1.43 5.57 -6.81
N LEU A 37 -2.23 5.26 -5.78
CA LEU A 37 -2.81 6.30 -4.92
C LEU A 37 -1.89 6.69 -3.76
N GLY A 38 -1.07 5.78 -3.24
CA GLY A 38 -0.18 6.09 -2.12
C GLY A 38 1.00 5.15 -2.01
N ILE A 39 2.09 5.63 -1.41
CA ILE A 39 3.28 4.81 -1.10
C ILE A 39 3.62 4.98 0.38
N GLY A 40 3.60 3.88 1.11
CA GLY A 40 4.01 3.85 2.51
C GLY A 40 5.35 3.17 2.70
N LYS A 41 6.10 3.64 3.69
CA LYS A 41 7.36 3.05 4.13
C LYS A 41 7.26 2.68 5.60
N GLY A 42 7.81 1.54 5.98
CA GLY A 42 7.77 1.06 7.36
C GLY A 42 8.84 0.02 7.65
N LYS A 43 9.05 -0.27 8.94
CA LYS A 43 9.95 -1.34 9.42
C LYS A 43 9.35 -2.74 9.25
N SER A 44 8.07 -2.82 8.88
CA SER A 44 7.35 -4.03 8.57
C SER A 44 6.42 -3.81 7.38
N LYS A 45 6.00 -4.90 6.71
CA LYS A 45 5.02 -4.84 5.61
C LYS A 45 3.73 -4.17 6.04
N GLN A 46 3.22 -4.53 7.23
CA GLN A 46 1.99 -3.97 7.78
C GLN A 46 2.08 -2.46 8.04
N GLN A 47 3.21 -1.99 8.60
CA GLN A 47 3.40 -0.55 8.80
C GLN A 47 3.50 0.20 7.47
N ALA A 48 4.16 -0.38 6.47
CA ALA A 48 4.23 0.20 5.14
C ALA A 48 2.85 0.22 4.45
N GLU A 49 2.03 -0.82 4.62
CA GLU A 49 0.65 -0.89 4.11
C GLU A 49 -0.25 0.18 4.73
N GLU A 50 -0.19 0.35 6.05
CA GLU A 50 -0.98 1.37 6.77
C GLU A 50 -0.62 2.79 6.30
N MET A 51 0.68 3.07 6.16
CA MET A 51 1.16 4.35 5.64
C MET A 51 0.73 4.60 4.19
N ALA A 52 0.72 3.56 3.35
CA ALA A 52 0.27 3.64 1.96
C ALA A 52 -1.24 3.93 1.89
N ALA A 53 -2.02 3.22 2.72
CA ALA A 53 -3.46 3.42 2.84
C ALA A 53 -3.81 4.83 3.29
N LYS A 54 -3.09 5.35 4.30
CA LYS A 54 -3.27 6.73 4.79
C LYS A 54 -3.04 7.75 3.67
N GLN A 55 -1.94 7.65 2.93
CA GLN A 55 -1.70 8.54 1.79
C GLN A 55 -2.77 8.43 0.71
N ALA A 56 -3.25 7.22 0.41
CA ALA A 56 -4.29 7.04 -0.59
C ALA A 56 -5.64 7.63 -0.16
N LEU A 57 -5.97 7.56 1.14
CA LEU A 57 -7.15 8.22 1.71
C LEU A 57 -7.01 9.74 1.61
N GLU A 58 -5.84 10.30 1.95
CA GLU A 58 -5.57 11.75 1.80
C GLU A 58 -5.67 12.21 0.34
N ARG A 59 -5.25 11.37 -0.61
CA ARG A 59 -5.29 11.69 -2.04
C ARG A 59 -6.69 11.61 -2.63
N LYS A 60 -7.55 10.70 -2.13
CA LYS A 60 -8.98 10.62 -2.51
C LYS A 60 -9.87 11.67 -1.84
N ALA A 61 -9.39 12.28 -0.75
CA ALA A 61 -10.11 13.33 -0.05
C ALA A 61 -9.92 14.73 -0.66
N LYS A 62 -9.10 14.86 -1.72
CA LYS A 62 -8.96 16.04 -2.57
C LYS A 62 -9.78 15.86 -3.84
#